data_AF-A0A527HAN8-F1
#
_entry.id   AF-A0A527HAN8-F1
#
_cell.length_a   1.000
_cell.length_b   1.000
_cell.length_c   1.000
_cell.angle_alpha   90.00
_cell.angle_beta   90.00
_cell.angle_gamma   90.00
#
_symmetry.space_group_name_H-M   'P 1'
#
loop_
_entity.id
_entity.type
_entity.pdbx_description
1 polymer ?
#
loop_
_entity_poly.entity_id
_entity_poly.type
_entity_poly.pdbx_seq_one_letter_code
_entity_poly.pdbx_strand_id
1 'polypeptide(L)'
;IVSQVGRRVDESSPICDARLPDGSRVNVIAPPLSIDGATLTIRKFKKDKLTLDQLVKFGAISPQGAEVLKIISRVRCNIVISGGTGSGKTTLLNCLTNYIDREERVITCEDSAELQLQQPHVVRLETRPPNLEGEGEVTMRDLVKNCLRMRPERIIVGEVRGPEVFDLLQAMNTGHDGSMGTIHSNSPRECLNRIESMIAMGGYSLPQKTVREIVVGSIDVIIQAARLRDGSRRITHITEVIGMEGDVIITQDIVLYNIKGEDANGRLLGEHVSTGIGRPHFWERARYYGEEQRLAIALEAMEKRAD
;
A
#
# COMPACT_ATOMS: atom_id res chain seq x y z
N ILE A 1 -1.54 -5.25 32.47
CA ILE A 1 -1.34 -5.35 31.00
C ILE A 1 -0.47 -4.19 30.51
N VAL A 2 -0.95 -2.95 30.51
CA VAL A 2 -0.14 -1.78 30.10
C VAL A 2 1.13 -1.56 30.95
N SER A 3 1.09 -1.86 32.25
CA SER A 3 2.27 -1.83 33.13
C SER A 3 3.36 -2.82 32.75
N GLN A 4 3.00 -3.97 32.15
CA GLN A 4 3.97 -4.99 31.71
C GLN A 4 4.76 -4.56 30.47
N VAL A 5 4.30 -3.52 29.78
CA VAL A 5 4.91 -2.95 28.57
C VAL A 5 5.39 -1.52 28.80
N GLY A 6 5.61 -1.15 30.07
CA GLY A 6 6.21 0.13 30.46
C GLY A 6 5.31 1.35 30.28
N ARG A 7 4.00 1.17 30.13
CA ARG A 7 3.03 2.27 29.99
C ARG A 7 2.10 2.35 31.20
N ARG A 8 1.56 3.54 31.46
CA ARG A 8 0.68 3.85 32.60
C ARG A 8 -0.66 4.38 32.09
N VAL A 9 -1.74 4.00 32.78
CA VAL A 9 -3.10 4.53 32.56
C VAL A 9 -3.63 4.95 33.93
N ASP A 10 -3.97 6.22 34.07
CA ASP A 10 -4.56 6.81 35.27
C ASP A 10 -5.38 8.06 34.90
N GLU A 11 -5.92 8.77 35.89
CA GLU A 11 -6.77 9.95 35.66
C GLU A 11 -6.05 11.08 34.90
N SER A 12 -4.72 11.18 35.01
CA SER A 12 -3.92 12.19 34.30
C SER A 12 -3.58 11.77 32.87
N SER A 13 -3.61 10.46 32.58
CA SER A 13 -3.35 9.87 31.26
C SER A 13 -4.35 8.74 30.98
N PRO A 14 -5.63 9.07 30.70
CA PRO A 14 -6.71 8.08 30.59
C PRO A 14 -6.68 7.29 29.27
N ILE A 15 -5.81 7.64 28.32
CA ILE A 15 -5.62 6.94 27.03
C ILE A 15 -4.23 6.30 27.01
N CYS A 16 -4.15 5.04 26.59
CA CYS A 16 -2.87 4.39 26.32
C CYS A 16 -2.94 3.46 25.11
N ASP A 17 -2.04 3.69 24.16
CA ASP A 17 -1.68 2.74 23.14
C ASP A 17 -0.40 1.99 23.53
N ALA A 18 -0.43 0.67 23.42
CA ALA A 18 0.70 -0.19 23.75
C ALA A 18 0.79 -1.42 22.85
N ARG A 19 1.95 -2.08 22.90
CA ARG A 19 2.21 -3.32 22.15
C ARG A 19 2.54 -4.45 23.10
N LEU A 20 1.84 -5.57 22.96
CA LEU A 20 2.11 -6.77 23.74
C LEU A 20 3.34 -7.53 23.20
N PRO A 21 3.97 -8.41 24.00
CA PRO A 21 5.12 -9.21 23.56
C PRO A 21 4.87 -10.09 22.32
N ASP A 22 3.60 -10.45 22.05
CA ASP A 22 3.20 -11.21 20.86
C ASP A 22 3.03 -10.31 19.60
N GLY A 23 3.27 -9.00 19.73
CA GLY A 23 3.12 -8.01 18.69
C GLY A 23 1.71 -7.41 18.58
N SER A 24 0.72 -7.93 19.30
CA SER A 24 -0.66 -7.41 19.29
C SER A 24 -0.71 -5.96 19.79
N ARG A 25 -1.57 -5.15 19.17
CA ARG A 25 -1.79 -3.76 19.57
C ARG A 25 -2.92 -3.70 20.59
N VAL A 26 -2.73 -2.88 21.61
CA VAL A 26 -3.69 -2.66 22.68
C VAL A 26 -3.96 -1.18 22.80
N ASN A 27 -5.23 -0.81 22.70
CA ASN A 27 -5.70 0.53 23.06
C ASN A 27 -6.53 0.42 24.34
N VAL A 28 -6.22 1.26 25.31
CA VAL A 28 -6.95 1.40 26.58
C VAL A 28 -7.50 2.81 26.67
N ILE A 29 -8.77 2.94 27.03
CA ILE A 29 -9.38 4.21 27.40
C ILE A 29 -10.13 4.05 28.72
N ALA A 30 -9.79 4.88 29.71
CA ALA A 30 -10.34 4.84 31.06
C ALA A 30 -11.27 6.04 31.33
N PRO A 31 -12.12 5.97 32.37
CA PRO A 31 -12.81 7.16 32.88
C PRO A 31 -11.82 8.29 33.21
N PRO A 32 -12.20 9.57 33.03
CA PRO A 32 -13.54 10.05 32.67
C PRO A 32 -13.87 9.99 31.16
N LEU A 33 -12.94 9.60 30.29
CA LEU A 33 -13.17 9.59 28.84
C LEU A 33 -14.06 8.43 28.38
N SER A 34 -13.95 7.28 29.04
CA SER A 34 -14.80 6.12 28.82
C SER A 34 -15.89 6.07 29.90
N ILE A 35 -17.03 6.71 29.60
CA ILE A 35 -18.13 6.96 30.57
C ILE A 35 -18.66 5.66 31.18
N ASP A 36 -18.78 4.60 30.38
CA ASP A 36 -19.33 3.30 30.81
C ASP A 36 -18.28 2.40 31.50
N GLY A 37 -17.10 2.93 31.83
CA GLY A 37 -16.00 2.21 32.45
C GLY A 37 -14.82 1.99 31.49
N ALA A 38 -13.71 1.46 31.99
CA ALA A 38 -12.50 1.29 31.19
C ALA A 38 -12.70 0.31 30.02
N THR A 39 -12.37 0.74 28.80
CA THR A 39 -12.50 -0.05 27.58
C THR A 39 -11.12 -0.48 27.06
N LEU A 40 -11.02 -1.73 26.62
CA LEU A 40 -9.80 -2.34 26.09
C LEU A 40 -10.07 -2.91 24.69
N THR A 41 -9.34 -2.44 23.68
CA THR A 41 -9.37 -3.01 22.32
C THR A 41 -8.06 -3.68 22.00
N ILE A 42 -8.08 -4.98 21.69
CA ILE A 42 -6.90 -5.73 21.27
C ILE A 42 -7.01 -6.11 19.79
N ARG A 43 -6.06 -5.63 18.99
CA ARG A 43 -5.91 -6.02 17.59
C ARG A 43 -4.79 -7.06 17.50
N LYS A 44 -5.18 -8.33 17.37
CA LYS A 44 -4.25 -9.45 17.23
C LYS A 44 -3.56 -9.44 15.88
N PHE A 45 -2.28 -9.76 15.90
CA PHE A 45 -1.53 -10.09 14.70
C PHE A 45 -1.92 -11.49 14.21
N LYS A 46 -2.42 -11.59 12.96
CA LYS A 46 -2.54 -12.88 12.30
C LYS A 46 -1.15 -13.34 11.87
N LYS A 47 -0.77 -14.55 12.27
CA LYS A 47 0.51 -15.18 11.87
C LYS A 47 0.49 -15.69 10.42
N ASP A 48 -0.69 -15.92 9.86
CA ASP A 48 -0.81 -16.46 8.50
C ASP A 48 -0.50 -15.39 7.45
N LYS A 49 0.58 -15.64 6.71
CA LYS A 49 1.04 -14.82 5.60
C LYS A 49 0.15 -15.13 4.40
N LEU A 50 -0.74 -14.19 4.06
CA LEU A 50 -1.54 -14.31 2.85
C LEU A 50 -0.66 -14.20 1.60
N THR A 51 -0.94 -15.02 0.60
CA THR A 51 -0.30 -14.99 -0.73
C THR A 51 -1.29 -14.54 -1.80
N LEU A 52 -0.79 -14.09 -2.97
CA LEU A 52 -1.67 -13.79 -4.10
C LEU A 52 -2.52 -14.99 -4.53
N ASP A 53 -1.97 -16.22 -4.49
CA ASP A 53 -2.74 -17.42 -4.84
C ASP A 53 -3.89 -17.67 -3.84
N GLN A 54 -3.73 -17.30 -2.57
CA GLN A 54 -4.83 -17.31 -1.61
C GLN A 54 -5.86 -16.20 -1.90
N LEU A 55 -5.42 -15.01 -2.33
CA LEU A 55 -6.34 -13.96 -2.77
C LEU A 55 -7.16 -14.40 -4.00
N VAL A 56 -6.56 -15.16 -4.91
CA VAL A 56 -7.26 -15.79 -6.03
C VAL A 56 -8.32 -16.77 -5.53
N LYS A 57 -7.98 -17.63 -4.57
CA LYS A 57 -8.95 -18.56 -3.94
C LYS A 57 -10.11 -17.85 -3.24
N PHE A 58 -9.87 -16.65 -2.70
CA PHE A 58 -10.92 -15.82 -2.10
C PHE A 58 -11.72 -14.99 -3.12
N GLY A 59 -11.37 -15.09 -4.41
CA GLY A 59 -11.97 -14.30 -5.48
C GLY A 59 -11.63 -12.81 -5.41
N ALA A 60 -10.60 -12.41 -4.66
CA ALA A 60 -10.19 -11.01 -4.56
C ALA A 60 -9.59 -10.49 -5.87
N ILE A 61 -8.96 -11.38 -6.64
CA ILE A 61 -8.44 -11.14 -7.98
C ILE A 61 -8.51 -12.41 -8.82
N SER A 62 -8.66 -12.30 -10.14
CA SER A 62 -8.55 -13.44 -11.05
C SER A 62 -7.12 -14.02 -11.08
N PRO A 63 -6.92 -15.29 -11.51
CA PRO A 63 -5.58 -15.85 -11.70
C PRO A 63 -4.69 -15.00 -12.61
N GLN A 64 -5.26 -14.48 -13.71
CA GLN A 64 -4.57 -13.65 -14.69
C GLN A 64 -4.22 -12.27 -14.10
N GLY A 65 -5.16 -11.65 -13.36
CA GLY A 65 -4.89 -10.38 -12.68
C GLY A 65 -3.82 -10.54 -11.59
N ALA A 66 -3.80 -11.69 -10.89
CA ALA A 66 -2.73 -12.01 -9.96
C ALA A 66 -1.39 -12.12 -10.68
N GLU A 67 -1.33 -12.75 -11.86
CA GLU A 67 -0.12 -12.86 -12.67
C GLU A 67 0.42 -11.48 -13.08
N VAL A 68 -0.45 -10.56 -13.50
CA VAL A 68 -0.08 -9.16 -13.77
C VAL A 68 0.55 -8.51 -12.54
N LEU A 69 -0.04 -8.70 -11.34
CA LEU A 69 0.52 -8.16 -10.10
C LEU A 69 1.87 -8.78 -9.69
N LYS A 70 2.06 -10.08 -9.94
CA LYS A 70 3.34 -10.77 -9.73
C LYS A 70 4.44 -10.13 -10.58
N ILE A 71 4.13 -9.88 -11.86
CA ILE A 71 5.04 -9.27 -12.82
C ILE A 71 5.38 -7.84 -12.39
N ILE A 72 4.37 -6.99 -12.13
CA ILE A 72 4.57 -5.60 -11.69
C ILE A 72 5.52 -5.51 -10.48
N SER A 73 5.35 -6.38 -9.48
CA SER A 73 6.24 -6.41 -8.31
C SER A 73 7.67 -6.89 -8.64
N ARG A 74 7.79 -7.90 -9.51
CA ARG A 74 9.08 -8.51 -9.89
C ARG A 74 9.92 -7.58 -10.74
N VAL A 75 9.29 -6.86 -11.69
CA VAL A 75 9.97 -5.95 -12.62
C VAL A 75 10.29 -4.59 -11.99
N ARG A 76 10.18 -4.47 -10.66
CA ARG A 76 10.49 -3.26 -9.90
C ARG A 76 9.66 -2.04 -10.31
N CYS A 77 8.37 -2.21 -10.57
CA CYS A 77 7.48 -1.04 -10.63
C CYS A 77 7.36 -0.39 -9.25
N ASN A 78 7.40 0.93 -9.20
CA ASN A 78 7.03 1.72 -8.04
C ASN A 78 5.51 1.70 -7.90
N ILE A 79 5.02 1.19 -6.75
CA ILE A 79 3.61 0.83 -6.58
C ILE A 79 2.98 1.64 -5.45
N VAL A 80 1.82 2.23 -5.72
CA VAL A 80 0.94 2.76 -4.68
C VAL A 80 -0.31 1.90 -4.59
N ILE A 81 -0.51 1.25 -3.44
CA ILE A 81 -1.74 0.51 -3.17
C ILE A 81 -2.74 1.45 -2.50
N SER A 82 -3.82 1.72 -3.21
CA SER A 82 -4.87 2.62 -2.77
C SER A 82 -6.13 1.87 -2.33
N GLY A 83 -6.90 2.44 -1.41
CA GLY A 83 -8.13 1.80 -0.91
C GLY A 83 -8.68 2.36 0.41
N GLY A 84 -9.96 2.15 0.64
CA GLY A 84 -10.63 2.51 1.89
C GLY A 84 -10.16 1.70 3.10
N THR A 85 -10.67 2.06 4.28
CA THR A 85 -10.44 1.28 5.51
C THR A 85 -10.98 -0.14 5.38
N GLY A 86 -10.18 -1.14 5.77
CA GLY A 86 -10.58 -2.54 5.72
C GLY A 86 -10.66 -3.18 4.33
N SER A 87 -10.20 -2.49 3.27
CA SER A 87 -10.15 -3.05 1.91
C SER A 87 -9.04 -4.09 1.69
N GLY A 88 -8.06 -4.15 2.60
CA GLY A 88 -6.96 -5.11 2.53
C GLY A 88 -5.65 -4.58 1.94
N LYS A 89 -5.43 -3.26 1.91
CA LYS A 89 -4.21 -2.63 1.38
C LYS A 89 -2.91 -3.25 1.91
N THR A 90 -2.71 -3.26 3.23
CA THR A 90 -1.50 -3.80 3.86
C THR A 90 -1.34 -5.30 3.60
N THR A 91 -2.46 -6.03 3.52
CA THR A 91 -2.46 -7.45 3.14
C THR A 91 -1.96 -7.63 1.71
N LEU A 92 -2.46 -6.82 0.77
CA LEU A 92 -2.02 -6.86 -0.62
C LEU A 92 -0.56 -6.45 -0.74
N LEU A 93 -0.14 -5.39 -0.05
CA LEU A 93 1.25 -4.96 0.03
C LEU A 93 2.15 -6.12 0.44
N ASN A 94 1.82 -6.78 1.55
CA ASN A 94 2.55 -7.94 2.05
C ASN A 94 2.59 -9.09 1.02
N CYS A 95 1.49 -9.34 0.30
CA CYS A 95 1.44 -10.34 -0.77
C CYS A 95 2.40 -10.02 -1.93
N LEU A 96 2.47 -8.75 -2.35
CA LEU A 96 3.36 -8.32 -3.43
C LEU A 96 4.82 -8.46 -3.03
N THR A 97 5.16 -8.21 -1.76
CA THR A 97 6.56 -8.34 -1.30
C THR A 97 7.16 -9.74 -1.51
N ASN A 98 6.35 -10.80 -1.63
CA ASN A 98 6.83 -12.15 -1.94
C ASN A 98 7.47 -12.29 -3.33
N TYR A 99 7.27 -11.31 -4.23
CA TYR A 99 7.81 -11.31 -5.58
C TYR A 99 8.97 -10.32 -5.76
N ILE A 100 9.45 -9.73 -4.67
CA ILE A 100 10.73 -9.01 -4.63
C ILE A 100 11.85 -10.04 -4.67
N ASP A 101 12.90 -9.76 -5.45
CA ASP A 101 14.05 -10.67 -5.56
C ASP A 101 14.71 -10.87 -4.19
N ARG A 102 15.23 -12.08 -3.93
CA ARG A 102 15.81 -12.45 -2.65
C ARG A 102 17.14 -11.76 -2.37
N GLU A 103 17.83 -11.25 -3.39
CA GLU A 103 19.08 -10.52 -3.22
C GLU A 103 18.86 -9.06 -2.82
N GLU A 104 17.63 -8.55 -2.94
CA GLU A 104 17.32 -7.16 -2.62
C GLU A 104 17.30 -6.90 -1.12
N ARG A 105 17.97 -5.83 -0.69
CA ARG A 105 17.83 -5.24 0.64
C ARG A 105 16.59 -4.37 0.67
N VAL A 106 15.65 -4.75 1.53
CA VAL A 106 14.38 -4.04 1.66
C VAL A 106 14.30 -3.40 3.05
N ILE A 107 13.88 -2.14 3.08
CA ILE A 107 13.62 -1.44 4.34
C ILE A 107 12.13 -1.14 4.44
N THR A 108 11.49 -1.57 5.53
CA THR A 108 10.08 -1.27 5.81
C THR A 108 9.98 -0.14 6.83
N CYS A 109 9.09 0.81 6.60
CA CYS A 109 8.74 1.88 7.54
C CYS A 109 7.25 1.80 7.87
N GLU A 110 6.90 1.60 9.14
CA GLU A 110 5.52 1.36 9.56
C GLU A 110 5.22 2.08 10.88
N ASP A 111 3.97 2.52 11.11
CA ASP A 111 3.56 2.99 12.44
C ASP A 111 3.54 1.85 13.47
N SER A 112 3.29 0.65 12.97
CA SER A 112 3.44 -0.59 13.72
C SER A 112 3.76 -1.67 12.72
N ALA A 113 4.82 -2.43 12.99
CA ALA A 113 5.41 -3.36 12.04
C ALA A 113 4.45 -4.52 11.74
N GLU A 114 3.67 -4.38 10.67
CA GLU A 114 2.67 -5.32 10.15
C GLU A 114 3.24 -6.23 9.06
N LEU A 115 4.19 -5.72 8.27
CA LEU A 115 4.78 -6.41 7.14
C LEU A 115 5.71 -7.56 7.58
N GLN A 116 5.63 -8.66 6.83
CA GLN A 116 6.36 -9.90 7.08
C GLN A 116 7.01 -10.41 5.79
N LEU A 117 8.11 -9.78 5.41
CA LEU A 117 8.87 -10.09 4.19
C LEU A 117 9.65 -11.42 4.33
N GLN A 118 9.91 -12.08 3.19
CA GLN A 118 10.66 -13.36 3.17
C GLN A 118 12.11 -13.20 2.72
N GLN A 119 12.48 -12.01 2.27
CA GLN A 119 13.83 -11.68 1.85
C GLN A 119 14.78 -11.81 3.04
N PRO A 120 16.01 -12.29 2.85
CA PRO A 120 17.01 -12.40 3.91
C PRO A 120 17.47 -11.02 4.43
N HIS A 121 17.54 -10.01 3.55
CA HIS A 121 18.07 -8.70 3.87
C HIS A 121 16.98 -7.66 4.14
N VAL A 122 16.20 -7.87 5.20
CA VAL A 122 15.11 -6.96 5.58
C VAL A 122 15.46 -6.17 6.84
N VAL A 123 15.35 -4.83 6.76
CA VAL A 123 15.40 -3.96 7.94
C VAL A 123 14.00 -3.43 8.22
N ARG A 124 13.51 -3.64 9.44
CA ARG A 124 12.16 -3.22 9.84
C ARG A 124 12.26 -2.02 10.77
N LEU A 125 11.69 -0.90 10.35
CA LEU A 125 11.65 0.34 11.10
C LEU A 125 10.21 0.64 11.54
N GLU A 126 10.08 1.17 12.76
CA GLU A 126 8.80 1.53 13.36
C GLU A 126 8.85 2.97 13.85
N THR A 127 7.76 3.72 13.67
CA THR A 127 7.68 5.09 14.21
C THR A 127 7.65 5.03 15.74
N ARG A 128 8.03 6.14 16.38
CA ARG A 128 7.99 6.23 17.85
C ARG A 128 7.20 7.47 18.24
N PRO A 129 6.05 7.34 18.94
CA PRO A 129 5.37 8.50 19.47
C PRO A 129 6.23 9.18 20.54
N PRO A 130 6.00 10.46 20.85
CA PRO A 130 6.71 11.14 21.91
C PRO A 130 6.51 10.44 23.28
N ASN A 131 7.45 10.67 24.20
CA ASN A 131 7.30 10.28 25.59
C ASN A 131 6.26 11.18 26.30
N LEU A 132 6.01 10.95 27.61
CA LEU A 132 5.04 11.73 28.38
C LEU A 132 5.41 13.22 28.49
N GLU A 133 6.67 13.57 28.26
CA GLU A 133 7.21 14.93 28.29
C GLU A 133 7.17 15.59 26.90
N GLY A 134 6.65 14.90 25.87
CA GLY A 134 6.57 15.41 24.50
C GLY A 134 7.85 15.24 23.68
N GLU A 135 8.86 14.54 24.21
CA GLU A 135 10.18 14.40 23.59
C GLU A 135 10.38 13.05 22.89
N GLY A 136 11.34 13.02 21.96
CA GLY A 136 11.81 11.78 21.35
C GLY A 136 10.87 11.17 20.31
N GLU A 137 9.96 11.95 19.74
CA GLU A 137 9.18 11.50 18.58
C GLU A 137 10.10 11.13 17.40
N VAL A 138 9.76 10.03 16.71
CA VAL A 138 10.37 9.63 15.44
C VAL A 138 9.23 9.40 14.46
N THR A 139 9.07 10.32 13.52
CA THR A 139 7.96 10.31 12.56
C THR A 139 8.24 9.37 11.38
N MET A 140 7.20 9.02 10.63
CA MET A 140 7.36 8.26 9.38
C MET A 140 8.33 8.94 8.41
N ARG A 141 8.28 10.28 8.36
CA ARG A 141 9.16 11.09 7.53
C ARG A 141 10.63 10.94 7.94
N ASP A 142 10.92 10.90 9.24
CA ASP A 142 12.27 10.69 9.76
C ASP A 142 12.80 9.31 9.34
N LEU A 143 11.95 8.28 9.41
CA LEU A 143 12.32 6.92 8.97
C LEU A 143 12.64 6.88 7.48
N VAL A 144 11.77 7.42 6.63
CA VAL A 144 11.96 7.40 5.17
C VAL A 144 13.23 8.16 4.77
N LYS A 145 13.48 9.34 5.35
CA LYS A 145 14.73 10.08 5.14
C LYS A 145 15.95 9.30 5.60
N ASN A 146 15.86 8.60 6.73
CA ASN A 146 16.97 7.79 7.22
C ASN A 146 17.25 6.59 6.31
N CYS A 147 16.22 5.99 5.70
CA CYS A 147 16.38 4.87 4.76
C CYS A 147 17.33 5.19 3.62
N LEU A 148 17.33 6.42 3.10
CA LEU A 148 18.22 6.85 2.01
C LEU A 148 19.71 6.72 2.34
N ARG A 149 20.08 6.63 3.64
CA ARG A 149 21.46 6.43 4.10
C ARG A 149 21.81 4.97 4.36
N MET A 150 20.84 4.07 4.23
CA MET A 150 20.97 2.65 4.59
C MET A 150 21.19 1.75 3.37
N ARG A 151 21.42 2.37 2.20
CA ARG A 151 21.60 1.72 0.89
C ARG A 151 20.51 0.66 0.61
N PRO A 152 19.21 1.01 0.62
CA PRO A 152 18.18 0.07 0.25
C PRO A 152 18.14 -0.12 -1.27
N GLU A 153 17.74 -1.30 -1.74
CA GLU A 153 17.22 -1.46 -3.09
C GLU A 153 15.73 -1.04 -3.15
N ARG A 154 14.96 -1.27 -2.08
CA ARG A 154 13.56 -0.86 -1.98
C ARG A 154 13.20 -0.28 -0.62
N ILE A 155 12.35 0.75 -0.63
CA ILE A 155 11.72 1.31 0.57
C ILE A 155 10.23 0.99 0.49
N ILE A 156 9.71 0.36 1.55
CA ILE A 156 8.29 0.03 1.66
C ILE A 156 7.69 0.78 2.83
N VAL A 157 6.72 1.64 2.56
CA VAL A 157 6.00 2.39 3.58
C VAL A 157 4.64 1.75 3.81
N GLY A 158 4.41 1.25 5.02
CA GLY A 158 3.19 0.50 5.36
C GLY A 158 1.93 1.32 5.09
N GLU A 159 1.93 2.59 5.46
CA GLU A 159 0.86 3.54 5.17
C GLU A 159 1.41 4.97 5.13
N VAL A 160 1.07 5.70 4.07
CA VAL A 160 1.43 7.09 3.87
C VAL A 160 0.20 7.96 4.17
N ARG A 161 0.35 8.90 5.11
CA ARG A 161 -0.70 9.74 5.67
C ARG A 161 -0.36 11.23 5.62
N GLY A 162 0.88 11.60 5.30
CA GLY A 162 1.34 12.97 5.38
C GLY A 162 2.60 13.28 4.57
N PRO A 163 3.42 14.25 5.03
CA PRO A 163 4.53 14.80 4.27
C PRO A 163 5.62 13.80 3.85
N GLU A 164 5.72 12.65 4.51
CA GLU A 164 6.62 11.56 4.13
C GLU A 164 6.41 11.06 2.71
N VAL A 165 5.22 11.30 2.12
CA VAL A 165 4.95 10.98 0.72
C VAL A 165 5.98 11.60 -0.22
N PHE A 166 6.41 12.84 0.06
CA PHE A 166 7.38 13.54 -0.77
C PHE A 166 8.73 12.83 -0.74
N ASP A 167 9.20 12.46 0.46
CA ASP A 167 10.46 11.76 0.65
C ASP A 167 10.42 10.35 0.01
N LEU A 168 9.26 9.67 0.05
CA LEU A 168 9.06 8.38 -0.63
C LEU A 168 9.12 8.53 -2.16
N LEU A 169 8.43 9.52 -2.73
CA LEU A 169 8.47 9.78 -4.18
C LEU A 169 9.89 10.15 -4.63
N GLN A 170 10.60 10.97 -3.85
CA GLN A 170 12.00 11.27 -4.12
C GLN A 170 12.86 10.00 -4.12
N ALA A 171 12.64 9.07 -3.19
CA ALA A 171 13.35 7.79 -3.19
C ALA A 171 13.06 6.97 -4.46
N MET A 172 11.78 6.85 -4.83
CA MET A 172 11.30 6.19 -6.05
C MET A 172 11.96 6.74 -7.32
N ASN A 173 12.18 8.05 -7.38
CA ASN A 173 12.79 8.72 -8.53
C ASN A 173 14.34 8.73 -8.49
N THR A 174 14.97 8.37 -7.36
CA THR A 174 16.43 8.46 -7.17
C THR A 174 17.10 7.09 -7.00
N GLY A 175 16.64 6.09 -7.74
CA GLY A 175 17.30 4.79 -7.85
C GLY A 175 16.87 3.75 -6.81
N HIS A 176 15.74 3.96 -6.13
CA HIS A 176 15.12 2.97 -5.24
C HIS A 176 13.88 2.34 -5.89
N ASP A 177 14.03 1.94 -7.16
CA ASP A 177 12.95 1.37 -7.97
C ASP A 177 12.35 0.12 -7.33
N GLY A 178 11.04 -0.06 -7.51
CA GLY A 178 10.30 -1.16 -6.90
C GLY A 178 9.79 -0.84 -5.49
N SER A 179 9.96 0.40 -5.04
CA SER A 179 9.45 0.89 -3.75
C SER A 179 7.93 0.90 -3.74
N MET A 180 7.34 0.77 -2.55
CA MET A 180 5.89 0.59 -2.42
C MET A 180 5.33 1.40 -1.24
N GLY A 181 4.10 1.87 -1.39
CA GLY A 181 3.37 2.54 -0.32
C GLY A 181 1.89 2.19 -0.33
N THR A 182 1.20 2.35 0.81
CA THR A 182 -0.27 2.34 0.82
C THR A 182 -0.84 3.72 1.13
N ILE A 183 -1.94 4.08 0.46
CA ILE A 183 -2.64 5.34 0.66
C ILE A 183 -4.13 5.08 0.82
N HIS A 184 -4.78 5.80 1.73
CA HIS A 184 -6.23 5.73 1.86
C HIS A 184 -6.92 6.60 0.80
N SER A 185 -7.59 6.00 -0.18
CA SER A 185 -8.44 6.73 -1.14
C SER A 185 -9.48 5.79 -1.78
N ASN A 186 -10.51 6.34 -2.42
CA ASN A 186 -11.59 5.54 -3.01
C ASN A 186 -11.40 5.26 -4.52
N SER A 187 -10.41 5.87 -5.17
CA SER A 187 -10.10 5.64 -6.59
C SER A 187 -8.64 5.97 -6.92
N PRO A 188 -8.07 5.44 -8.02
CA PRO A 188 -6.73 5.82 -8.47
C PRO A 188 -6.56 7.34 -8.66
N ARG A 189 -7.58 8.02 -9.19
CA ARG A 189 -7.55 9.48 -9.38
C ARG A 189 -7.58 10.26 -8.06
N GLU A 190 -8.39 9.81 -7.09
CA GLU A 190 -8.37 10.39 -5.74
C GLU A 190 -7.01 10.17 -5.06
N CYS A 191 -6.38 9.01 -5.28
CA CYS A 191 -5.05 8.72 -4.75
C CYS A 191 -4.02 9.79 -5.16
N LEU A 192 -4.00 10.17 -6.45
CA LEU A 192 -3.12 11.23 -6.96
C LEU A 192 -3.40 12.58 -6.28
N ASN A 193 -4.67 12.98 -6.17
CA ASN A 193 -5.05 14.23 -5.51
C ASN A 193 -4.64 14.25 -4.03
N ARG A 194 -4.73 13.11 -3.34
CA ARG A 194 -4.28 12.98 -1.95
C ARG A 194 -2.77 13.10 -1.82
N ILE A 195 -2.01 12.56 -2.76
CA ILE A 195 -0.56 12.71 -2.81
C ILE A 195 -0.21 14.21 -2.94
N GLU A 196 -0.82 14.94 -3.86
CA GLU A 196 -0.64 16.40 -4.00
C GLU A 196 -0.94 17.13 -2.67
N SER A 197 -2.05 16.78 -2.03
CA SER A 197 -2.47 17.37 -0.75
C SER A 197 -1.46 17.10 0.38
N MET A 198 -0.97 15.86 0.50
CA MET A 198 0.00 15.46 1.52
C MET A 198 1.36 16.13 1.33
N ILE A 199 1.77 16.39 0.08
CA ILE A 199 2.97 17.18 -0.22
C ILE A 199 2.78 18.63 0.25
N ALA A 200 1.62 19.22 0.00
CA ALA A 200 1.31 20.59 0.45
C ALA A 200 1.34 20.71 1.99
N MET A 201 0.89 19.68 2.72
CA MET A 201 0.98 19.64 4.19
C MET A 201 2.42 19.69 4.71
N GLY A 202 3.40 19.32 3.90
CA GLY A 202 4.82 19.34 4.26
C GLY A 202 5.46 20.73 4.31
N GLY A 203 4.69 21.78 4.00
CA GLY A 203 5.18 23.17 3.97
C GLY A 203 6.03 23.48 2.73
N TYR A 204 6.03 22.61 1.73
CA TYR A 204 6.74 22.82 0.47
C TYR A 204 5.98 23.84 -0.39
N SER A 205 6.63 24.95 -0.73
CA SER A 205 6.11 25.91 -1.72
C SER A 205 6.61 25.50 -3.12
N LEU A 206 6.07 24.39 -3.63
CA LEU A 206 6.34 23.93 -4.99
C LEU A 206 5.16 24.31 -5.90
N PRO A 207 5.41 24.79 -7.14
CA PRO A 207 4.35 24.91 -8.13
C PRO A 207 3.63 23.56 -8.32
N GLN A 208 2.30 23.57 -8.48
CA GLN A 208 1.51 22.34 -8.67
C GLN A 208 2.06 21.47 -9.81
N LYS A 209 2.50 22.10 -10.91
CA LYS A 209 3.09 21.40 -12.04
C LYS A 209 4.32 20.57 -11.63
N THR A 210 5.23 21.15 -10.84
CA THR A 210 6.42 20.43 -10.33
C THR A 210 6.04 19.26 -9.45
N VAL A 211 5.02 19.41 -8.61
CA VAL A 211 4.52 18.31 -7.78
C VAL A 211 4.02 17.16 -8.66
N ARG A 212 3.23 17.47 -9.70
CA ARG A 212 2.72 16.47 -10.63
C ARG A 212 3.82 15.79 -11.45
N GLU A 213 4.83 16.54 -11.87
CA GLU A 213 6.03 16.01 -12.55
C GLU A 213 6.77 15.01 -11.66
N ILE A 214 6.93 15.32 -10.36
CA ILE A 214 7.51 14.38 -9.38
C ILE A 214 6.65 13.12 -9.26
N VAL A 215 5.32 13.26 -9.12
CA VAL A 215 4.40 12.12 -9.01
C VAL A 215 4.51 11.20 -10.22
N VAL A 216 4.48 11.77 -11.42
CA VAL A 216 4.57 11.05 -12.69
C VAL A 216 5.92 10.37 -12.88
N GLY A 217 7.02 11.03 -12.50
CA GLY A 217 8.35 10.42 -12.56
C GLY A 217 8.60 9.34 -11.52
N SER A 218 7.77 9.26 -10.47
CA SER A 218 8.00 8.38 -9.32
C SER A 218 7.09 7.15 -9.29
N ILE A 219 5.84 7.25 -9.71
CA ILE A 219 4.85 6.16 -9.58
C ILE A 219 4.65 5.52 -10.94
N ASP A 220 4.84 4.20 -11.03
CA ASP A 220 4.52 3.46 -12.24
C ASP A 220 3.07 2.95 -12.21
N VAL A 221 2.63 2.39 -11.08
CA VAL A 221 1.34 1.70 -10.96
C VAL A 221 0.61 2.05 -9.67
N ILE A 222 -0.69 2.30 -9.79
CA ILE A 222 -1.65 2.39 -8.69
C ILE A 222 -2.54 1.14 -8.71
N ILE A 223 -2.62 0.42 -7.59
CA ILE A 223 -3.51 -0.73 -7.42
C ILE A 223 -4.63 -0.37 -6.46
N GLN A 224 -5.88 -0.37 -6.93
CA GLN A 224 -7.03 -0.03 -6.11
C GLN A 224 -7.64 -1.30 -5.47
N ALA A 225 -7.58 -1.40 -4.15
CA ALA A 225 -8.29 -2.39 -3.36
C ALA A 225 -9.55 -1.79 -2.75
N ALA A 226 -10.69 -2.44 -2.95
CA ALA A 226 -11.99 -2.01 -2.43
C ALA A 226 -12.65 -3.11 -1.58
N ARG A 227 -13.39 -2.69 -0.56
CA ARG A 227 -14.40 -3.52 0.09
C ARG A 227 -15.74 -3.15 -0.52
N LEU A 228 -16.37 -4.09 -1.22
CA LEU A 228 -17.65 -3.87 -1.89
C LEU A 228 -18.82 -3.97 -0.90
N ARG A 229 -20.03 -3.62 -1.35
CA ARG A 229 -21.23 -3.56 -0.50
C ARG A 229 -21.64 -4.91 0.10
N ASP A 230 -21.31 -6.01 -0.57
CA ASP A 230 -21.52 -7.37 -0.09
C ASP A 230 -20.45 -7.81 0.94
N GLY A 231 -19.55 -6.90 1.33
CA GLY A 231 -18.46 -7.13 2.26
C GLY A 231 -17.24 -7.81 1.64
N SER A 232 -17.32 -8.24 0.38
CA SER A 232 -16.21 -8.86 -0.34
C SER A 232 -15.08 -7.85 -0.57
N ARG A 233 -13.85 -8.35 -0.60
CA ARG A 233 -12.67 -7.55 -0.96
C ARG A 233 -12.30 -7.87 -2.40
N ARG A 234 -12.10 -6.85 -3.22
CA ARG A 234 -11.73 -6.96 -4.63
C ARG A 234 -10.64 -5.96 -4.96
N ILE A 235 -9.70 -6.37 -5.79
CA ILE A 235 -8.84 -5.43 -6.51
C ILE A 235 -9.66 -4.94 -7.70
N THR A 236 -9.97 -3.65 -7.75
CA THR A 236 -10.90 -3.10 -8.74
C THR A 236 -10.20 -2.45 -9.92
N HIS A 237 -8.99 -1.93 -9.71
CA HIS A 237 -8.20 -1.27 -10.75
C HIS A 237 -6.73 -1.66 -10.60
N ILE A 238 -6.09 -1.91 -11.74
CA ILE A 238 -4.64 -1.85 -11.91
C ILE A 238 -4.42 -0.74 -12.94
N THR A 239 -3.94 0.40 -12.48
CA THR A 239 -3.85 1.64 -13.26
C THR A 239 -2.40 2.06 -13.35
N GLU A 240 -1.88 2.33 -14.54
CA GLU A 240 -0.56 2.91 -14.70
C GLU A 240 -0.60 4.43 -14.82
N VAL A 241 0.48 5.08 -14.39
CA VAL A 241 0.70 6.52 -14.56
C VAL A 241 1.61 6.70 -15.77
N ILE A 242 1.12 7.41 -16.78
CA ILE A 242 1.77 7.51 -18.10
C ILE A 242 2.65 8.76 -18.19
N GLY A 243 2.11 9.89 -17.74
CA GLY A 243 2.65 11.18 -18.12
C GLY A 243 1.76 12.34 -17.69
N MET A 244 1.98 13.49 -18.32
CA MET A 244 1.15 14.68 -18.16
C MET A 244 0.71 15.22 -19.51
N GLU A 245 -0.52 15.72 -19.58
CA GLU A 245 -1.00 16.57 -20.67
C GLU A 245 -1.35 17.94 -20.09
N GLY A 246 -0.55 18.96 -20.42
CA GLY A 246 -0.61 20.25 -19.74
C GLY A 246 -0.32 20.09 -18.25
N ASP A 247 -1.32 20.38 -17.42
CA ASP A 247 -1.24 20.24 -15.96
C ASP A 247 -1.96 18.99 -15.44
N VAL A 248 -2.47 18.11 -16.29
CA VAL A 248 -3.24 16.94 -15.86
C VAL A 248 -2.38 15.67 -15.93
N ILE A 249 -2.33 14.92 -14.83
CA ILE A 249 -1.70 13.58 -14.82
C ILE A 249 -2.57 12.62 -15.64
N ILE A 250 -1.94 11.96 -16.60
CA ILE A 250 -2.58 10.96 -17.46
C ILE A 250 -2.32 9.58 -16.89
N THR A 251 -3.42 8.84 -16.72
CA THR A 251 -3.42 7.47 -16.22
C THR A 251 -4.11 6.55 -17.20
N GLN A 252 -3.72 5.28 -17.21
CA GLN A 252 -4.33 4.27 -18.06
C GLN A 252 -4.69 3.04 -17.23
N ASP A 253 -5.96 2.63 -17.24
CA ASP A 253 -6.39 1.41 -16.57
C ASP A 253 -5.98 0.20 -17.40
N ILE A 254 -5.23 -0.74 -16.82
CA ILE A 254 -4.80 -1.98 -17.47
C ILE A 254 -5.79 -3.10 -17.20
N VAL A 255 -6.26 -3.20 -15.96
CA VAL A 255 -7.22 -4.21 -15.52
C VAL A 255 -8.30 -3.56 -14.68
N LEU A 256 -9.55 -3.87 -14.99
CA LEU A 256 -10.73 -3.41 -14.25
C LEU A 256 -11.53 -4.59 -13.71
N TYR A 257 -12.15 -4.43 -12.54
CA TYR A 257 -13.17 -5.37 -12.07
C TYR A 257 -14.55 -4.91 -12.54
N ASN A 258 -15.15 -5.66 -13.44
CA ASN A 258 -16.47 -5.41 -13.99
C ASN A 258 -17.54 -6.16 -13.19
N ILE A 259 -18.44 -5.44 -12.53
CA ILE A 259 -19.58 -6.03 -11.82
C ILE A 259 -20.66 -6.38 -12.86
N LYS A 260 -20.98 -7.67 -12.98
CA LYS A 260 -22.01 -8.20 -13.90
C LYS A 260 -23.40 -8.25 -13.29
N GLY A 261 -23.49 -8.27 -11.97
CA GLY A 261 -24.76 -8.35 -11.25
C GLY A 261 -24.60 -8.86 -9.83
N GLU A 262 -25.65 -9.48 -9.33
CA GLU A 262 -25.77 -9.96 -7.96
C GLU A 262 -26.45 -11.32 -7.96
N ASP A 263 -25.98 -12.24 -7.10
CA ASP A 263 -26.63 -13.54 -6.91
C ASP A 263 -27.84 -13.44 -5.97
N ALA A 264 -28.59 -14.53 -5.83
CA ALA A 264 -29.79 -14.57 -4.98
C ALA A 264 -29.52 -14.30 -3.48
N ASN A 265 -28.26 -14.37 -3.03
CA ASN A 265 -27.84 -14.13 -1.64
C ASN A 265 -27.25 -12.73 -1.45
N GLY A 266 -27.32 -11.86 -2.45
CA GLY A 266 -26.81 -10.51 -2.40
C GLY A 266 -25.31 -10.37 -2.64
N ARG A 267 -24.64 -11.41 -3.15
CA ARG A 267 -23.20 -11.37 -3.46
C ARG A 267 -22.97 -10.83 -4.86
N LEU A 268 -22.02 -9.91 -4.99
CA LEU A 268 -21.70 -9.32 -6.28
C LEU A 268 -20.94 -10.30 -7.16
N LEU A 269 -21.47 -10.51 -8.36
CA LEU A 269 -20.82 -11.28 -9.41
C LEU A 269 -20.08 -10.32 -10.33
N GLY A 270 -18.83 -10.64 -10.64
CA GLY A 270 -18.01 -9.83 -11.52
C GLY A 270 -16.75 -10.56 -11.94
N GLU A 271 -16.00 -9.93 -12.84
CA GLU A 271 -14.77 -10.49 -13.38
C GLU A 271 -13.73 -9.39 -13.61
N HIS A 272 -12.46 -9.77 -13.58
CA HIS A 272 -11.37 -8.90 -14.00
C HIS A 272 -11.25 -8.94 -15.52
N VAL A 273 -11.26 -7.77 -16.15
CA VAL A 273 -11.12 -7.61 -17.59
C VAL A 273 -9.89 -6.77 -17.91
N SER A 274 -9.16 -7.15 -18.95
CA SER A 274 -8.18 -6.27 -19.59
C SER A 274 -8.92 -5.19 -20.36
N THR A 275 -8.35 -4.00 -20.40
CA THR A 275 -8.89 -2.85 -21.16
C THR A 275 -8.45 -2.83 -22.62
N GLY A 276 -7.75 -3.87 -23.09
CA GLY A 276 -7.24 -4.00 -24.47
C GLY A 276 -5.84 -3.43 -24.68
N ILE A 277 -5.11 -3.15 -23.60
CA ILE A 277 -3.74 -2.64 -23.65
C ILE A 277 -2.78 -3.84 -23.66
N GLY A 278 -2.36 -4.25 -24.85
CA GLY A 278 -1.42 -5.37 -24.99
C GLY A 278 0.01 -5.05 -24.53
N ARG A 279 0.39 -3.77 -24.49
CA ARG A 279 1.72 -3.30 -24.09
C ARG A 279 1.60 -2.07 -23.17
N PRO A 280 1.49 -2.24 -21.85
CA PRO A 280 1.46 -1.13 -20.90
C PRO A 280 2.75 -0.30 -20.95
N HIS A 281 2.75 0.90 -20.36
CA HIS A 281 3.90 1.79 -20.28
C HIS A 281 5.14 1.12 -19.65
N PHE A 282 4.95 0.22 -18.68
CA PHE A 282 6.05 -0.56 -18.09
C PHE A 282 6.51 -1.77 -18.93
N TRP A 283 6.04 -1.91 -20.19
CA TRP A 283 6.35 -3.06 -21.06
C TRP A 283 7.84 -3.27 -21.31
N GLU A 284 8.58 -2.21 -21.64
CA GLU A 284 10.04 -2.35 -21.86
C GLU A 284 10.76 -2.77 -20.57
N ARG A 285 10.24 -2.37 -19.40
CA ARG A 285 10.74 -2.87 -18.11
C ARG A 285 10.44 -4.35 -17.97
N ALA A 286 9.22 -4.80 -18.27
CA ALA A 286 8.88 -6.22 -18.28
C ALA A 286 9.81 -7.03 -19.22
N ARG A 287 10.11 -6.50 -20.41
CA ARG A 287 11.04 -7.11 -21.36
C ARG A 287 12.47 -7.20 -20.83
N TYR A 288 12.95 -6.15 -20.18
CA TYR A 288 14.28 -6.14 -19.57
C TYR A 288 14.45 -7.25 -18.52
N TYR A 289 13.38 -7.56 -17.77
CA TYR A 289 13.35 -8.66 -16.80
C TYR A 289 12.91 -10.02 -17.37
N GLY A 290 12.64 -10.11 -18.69
CA GLY A 290 12.20 -11.35 -19.35
C GLY A 290 10.77 -11.79 -18.98
N GLU A 291 9.91 -10.85 -18.60
CA GLU A 291 8.53 -11.07 -18.15
C GLU A 291 7.46 -10.68 -19.19
N GLU A 292 7.87 -10.14 -20.34
CA GLU A 292 6.96 -9.60 -21.36
C GLU A 292 6.01 -10.65 -21.94
N GLN A 293 6.48 -11.88 -22.15
CA GLN A 293 5.63 -12.96 -22.67
C GLN A 293 4.56 -13.37 -21.65
N ARG A 294 4.93 -13.51 -20.37
CA ARG A 294 3.98 -13.81 -19.30
C ARG A 294 2.95 -12.69 -19.15
N LEU A 295 3.39 -11.44 -19.29
CA LEU A 295 2.53 -10.27 -19.23
C LEU A 295 1.49 -10.26 -20.36
N ALA A 296 1.93 -10.45 -21.61
CA ALA A 296 1.01 -10.53 -22.75
C ALA A 296 -0.04 -11.64 -22.57
N ILE A 297 0.40 -12.86 -22.22
CA ILE A 297 -0.51 -14.00 -22.02
C ILE A 297 -1.54 -13.68 -20.94
N ALA A 298 -1.13 -13.08 -19.82
CA ALA A 298 -2.05 -12.73 -18.74
C ALA A 298 -3.08 -11.66 -19.17
N LEU A 299 -2.65 -10.64 -19.93
CA LEU A 299 -3.52 -9.57 -20.40
C LEU A 299 -4.48 -10.07 -21.49
N GLU A 300 -4.00 -10.80 -22.49
CA GLU A 300 -4.81 -11.41 -23.56
C GLU A 300 -5.87 -12.37 -23.00
N ALA A 301 -5.52 -13.16 -21.98
CA ALA A 301 -6.46 -14.07 -21.34
C ALA A 301 -7.60 -13.36 -20.57
N MET A 302 -7.47 -12.06 -20.28
CA MET A 302 -8.51 -11.22 -19.67
C MET A 302 -9.20 -10.29 -20.67
N GLU A 303 -8.77 -10.27 -21.94
CA GLU A 303 -9.52 -9.54 -22.96
C GLU A 303 -10.88 -10.21 -23.14
N LYS A 304 -11.93 -9.40 -23.27
CA LYS A 304 -13.24 -9.92 -23.61
C LYS A 304 -13.12 -10.68 -24.92
N ARG A 305 -13.39 -11.99 -24.91
CA ARG A 305 -13.93 -12.63 -26.10
C ARG A 305 -15.28 -11.97 -26.33
N ALA A 306 -15.39 -11.25 -27.44
CA ALA A 306 -16.67 -10.77 -27.93
C ALA A 306 -17.48 -12.01 -28.32
N ASP A 307 -18.21 -12.56 -27.36
CA ASP A 307 -19.27 -13.54 -27.60
C ASP A 307 -20.63 -12.81 -27.58
#